data_AF-A0A7C2PE67-F1
#
_entry.id   AF-A0A7C2PE67-F1
#
_cell.length_a   1.000
_cell.length_b   1.000
_cell.length_c   1.000
_cell.angle_alpha   90.00
_cell.angle_beta   90.00
_cell.angle_gamma   90.00
#
_symmetry.space_group_name_H-M   'P 1'
#
loop_
_entity.id
_entity.type
_entity.pdbx_description
1 polymer ?
#
loop_
_entity_poly.entity_id
_entity_poly.type
_entity_poly.pdbx_seq_one_letter_code
_entity_poly.pdbx_strand_id
1 'polypeptide(L)'
;MTINQVVTSFLLYDQKILILKRSQKVGSQRGKWAGVSGYLEGNEPLNQAYKEIREETSLGEKDIILIKEGSYIDFQGITSDTTIWRVF
;
A
#
# COMPACT_ATOMS: atom_id res chain seq x y z
N MET A 1 -12.33 -8.42 17.06
CA MET A 1 -11.28 -8.40 16.02
C MET A 1 -11.37 -7.07 15.31
N THR A 2 -10.24 -6.41 15.09
CA THR A 2 -10.16 -5.13 14.36
C THR A 2 -9.62 -5.41 12.96
N ILE A 3 -10.30 -4.92 11.93
CA ILE A 3 -9.86 -5.04 10.54
C ILE A 3 -9.26 -3.70 10.12
N ASN A 4 -7.98 -3.71 9.78
CA ASN A 4 -7.31 -2.56 9.18
C ASN A 4 -7.22 -2.79 7.66
N GLN A 5 -7.75 -1.84 6.89
CA GLN A 5 -7.72 -1.90 5.44
C GLN A 5 -6.61 -1.00 4.90
N VAL A 6 -5.78 -1.56 4.02
CA VAL A 6 -4.69 -0.83 3.36
C VAL A 6 -4.63 -1.20 1.90
N VAL A 7 -4.12 -0.28 1.08
CA VAL A 7 -3.77 -0.54 -0.32
C VAL A 7 -2.26 -0.73 -0.43
N THR A 8 -1.80 -1.58 -1.35
CA THR A 8 -0.37 -1.68 -1.69
C THR A 8 -0.16 -1.78 -3.20
N SER A 9 0.60 -0.83 -3.74
CA SER A 9 0.95 -0.75 -5.14
C SER A 9 2.44 -1.00 -5.38
N PHE A 10 2.74 -1.68 -6.48
CA PHE A 10 4.10 -1.86 -6.98
C PHE A 10 4.23 -1.18 -8.34
N LEU A 11 5.15 -0.21 -8.45
CA LEU A 11 5.45 0.45 -9.71
C LEU A 11 6.57 -0.29 -10.42
N LEU A 12 6.34 -0.63 -11.70
CA LEU A 12 7.30 -1.29 -12.57
C LEU A 12 7.82 -0.28 -13.60
N TYR A 13 9.14 -0.11 -13.67
CA TYR A 13 9.80 0.69 -14.70
C TYR A 13 11.12 0.03 -15.08
N ASP A 14 11.38 -0.15 -16.38
CA ASP A 14 12.62 -0.77 -16.87
C ASP A 14 12.96 -2.10 -16.16
N GLN A 15 11.97 -2.99 -16.06
CA GLN A 15 12.07 -4.30 -15.39
C GLN A 15 12.45 -4.24 -13.89
N LYS A 16 12.34 -3.06 -13.26
CA LYS A 16 12.61 -2.85 -11.83
C LYS A 16 11.33 -2.48 -11.10
N ILE A 17 11.19 -2.99 -9.88
CA ILE A 17 10.07 -2.70 -8.99
C ILE A 17 10.51 -1.66 -7.96
N LEU A 18 9.73 -0.60 -7.78
CA LEU A 18 9.91 0.35 -6.70
C LEU A 18 9.58 -0.30 -5.36
N ILE A 19 10.54 -0.26 -4.43
CA ILE A 19 10.34 -0.57 -3.02
C ILE A 19 10.83 0.60 -2.17
N LEU A 20 10.07 0.93 -1.13
CA LEU A 20 10.33 2.07 -0.25
C LEU A 20 10.74 1.57 1.14
N LYS A 21 11.78 2.18 1.70
CA LYS A 21 12.18 1.92 3.10
C LYS A 21 11.43 2.87 4.01
N ARG A 22 10.57 2.33 4.87
CA ARG A 22 9.78 3.13 5.81
C ARG A 22 10.68 3.87 6.80
N SER A 23 10.41 5.17 6.97
CA SER A 23 11.21 6.03 7.84
C SER A 23 11.07 5.67 9.33
N GLN A 24 11.84 6.33 10.19
CA GLN A 24 11.66 6.19 11.65
C GLN A 24 10.48 7.03 12.19
N LYS A 25 9.94 7.95 11.38
CA LYS A 25 8.88 8.88 11.81
C LYS A 25 7.47 8.29 11.70
N VAL A 26 7.30 7.16 11.03
CA VAL A 26 5.98 6.51 10.88
C VAL A 26 5.54 5.78 12.15
N GLY A 27 4.24 5.54 12.29
CA GLY A 27 3.67 4.84 13.45
C GLY A 27 3.99 3.34 13.52
N SER A 28 4.21 2.69 12.37
CA SER A 28 4.36 1.22 12.27
C SER A 28 5.37 0.80 11.19
N GLN A 29 5.90 -0.42 11.35
CA GLN A 29 6.82 -1.06 10.39
C GLN A 29 8.07 -0.22 10.05
N ARG A 30 8.62 0.49 11.03
CA ARG A 30 9.81 1.37 10.87
C ARG A 30 11.01 0.58 10.34
N GLY A 31 11.71 1.15 9.37
CA GLY A 31 12.93 0.56 8.78
C GLY A 31 12.70 -0.65 7.88
N LYS A 32 11.47 -1.15 7.75
CA LYS A 32 11.11 -2.23 6.83
C LYS A 32 10.89 -1.71 5.41
N TRP A 33 10.97 -2.61 4.44
CA TRP A 33 10.65 -2.35 3.04
C TRP A 33 9.17 -2.60 2.77
N ALA A 34 8.57 -1.79 1.90
CA ALA A 34 7.19 -1.90 1.46
C ALA A 34 7.05 -1.44 0.00
N GLY A 35 5.93 -1.78 -0.63
CA GLY A 35 5.46 -1.05 -1.82
C GLY A 35 4.97 0.35 -1.44
N VAL A 36 4.42 1.07 -2.41
CA VAL A 36 3.66 2.30 -2.13
C VAL A 36 2.37 1.88 -1.43
N SER A 37 2.11 2.38 -0.23
CA SER A 37 1.04 1.84 0.61
C SER A 37 0.46 2.85 1.56
N GLY A 38 -0.85 2.77 1.80
CA GLY A 38 -1.52 3.58 2.80
C GLY A 38 -2.84 2.99 3.25
N TYR A 39 -3.46 3.65 4.23
CA TYR A 39 -4.74 3.23 4.77
C TYR A 39 -5.86 3.51 3.77
N LEU A 40 -6.82 2.60 3.68
CA LEU A 40 -7.99 2.82 2.85
C LEU A 40 -8.93 3.82 3.55
N GLU A 41 -9.00 5.03 3.02
CA GLU A 41 -9.89 6.08 3.51
C GLU A 41 -11.19 6.06 2.70
N GLY A 42 -12.06 5.07 2.96
CA GLY A 42 -13.34 4.90 2.27
C GLY A 42 -13.53 3.50 1.69
N ASN A 43 -14.22 3.40 0.55
CA ASN A 43 -14.61 2.12 -0.06
C ASN A 43 -14.07 1.92 -1.49
N GLU A 44 -13.13 2.76 -1.94
CA GLU A 44 -12.59 2.75 -3.31
C GLU A 44 -11.08 2.47 -3.30
N PRO A 45 -10.65 1.19 -3.25
CA PRO A 45 -9.23 0.83 -3.14
C PRO A 45 -8.36 1.37 -4.27
N LEU A 46 -8.83 1.29 -5.51
CA LEU A 46 -8.06 1.74 -6.66
C LEU A 46 -7.82 3.27 -6.62
N ASN A 47 -8.82 4.05 -6.24
CA ASN A 47 -8.67 5.50 -6.08
C ASN A 47 -7.70 5.84 -4.94
N GLN A 48 -7.76 5.11 -3.82
CA GLN A 48 -6.78 5.27 -2.75
C GLN A 48 -5.36 4.92 -3.24
N ALA A 49 -5.20 3.84 -4.01
CA ALA A 49 -3.90 3.44 -4.55
C ALA A 49 -3.28 4.54 -5.42
N TYR A 50 -4.07 5.21 -6.27
CA TYR A 50 -3.61 6.36 -7.05
C TYR A 50 -3.23 7.55 -6.16
N LYS A 51 -4.00 7.83 -5.10
CA LYS A 51 -3.68 8.89 -4.12
C LYS A 51 -2.32 8.63 -3.45
N GLU A 52 -2.11 7.43 -2.93
CA GLU A 52 -0.85 7.05 -2.26
C GLU A 52 0.36 7.11 -3.22
N ILE A 53 0.20 6.66 -4.48
CA ILE A 53 1.25 6.81 -5.51
C ILE A 53 1.61 8.27 -5.70
N ARG A 54 0.61 9.14 -5.85
CA ARG A 54 0.87 10.57 -6.03
C ARG A 54 1.55 11.20 -4.83
N GLU A 55 1.14 10.87 -3.62
CA GLU A 55 1.71 11.43 -2.39
C GLU A 55 3.16 10.99 -2.17
N GLU A 56 3.48 9.71 -2.40
CA GLU A 56 4.82 9.18 -2.10
C GLU A 56 5.82 9.34 -3.27
N THR A 57 5.35 9.48 -4.51
CA THR A 57 6.21 9.50 -5.71
C THR A 57 6.05 10.73 -6.58
N SER A 58 5.05 11.58 -6.32
CA SER A 58 4.65 12.72 -7.17
C SER A 58 4.16 12.34 -8.58
N LEU A 59 4.00 11.06 -8.89
CA LEU A 59 3.44 10.58 -10.16
C LEU A 59 1.91 10.64 -10.13
N GLY A 60 1.30 11.21 -11.18
CA GLY A 60 -0.15 11.22 -11.35
C GLY A 60 -0.64 10.09 -12.25
N GLU A 61 -1.96 9.97 -12.37
CA GLU A 61 -2.61 8.96 -13.23
C GLU A 61 -2.17 8.99 -14.69
N LYS A 62 -1.70 10.15 -15.19
CA LYS A 62 -1.20 10.30 -16.57
C LYS A 62 0.21 9.75 -16.75
N ASP A 63 0.96 9.58 -15.66
CA ASP A 63 2.36 9.14 -15.68
C ASP A 63 2.47 7.61 -15.57
N ILE A 64 1.37 6.93 -15.26
CA ILE A 64 1.33 5.50 -15.00
C ILE A 64 0.18 4.83 -15.78
N ILE A 65 0.28 3.50 -15.89
CA ILE A 65 -0.78 2.67 -16.45
C ILE A 65 -1.09 1.54 -15.47
N LEU A 66 -2.37 1.24 -15.26
CA LEU A 66 -2.77 0.09 -14.46
C LEU A 66 -2.52 -1.19 -15.25
N ILE A 67 -1.56 -2.00 -14.79
CA ILE A 67 -1.26 -3.30 -15.40
C ILE A 67 -2.24 -4.37 -14.90
N LYS A 68 -2.50 -4.38 -13.58
CA LYS A 68 -3.34 -5.39 -12.93
C LYS A 68 -3.84 -4.90 -11.57
N GLU A 69 -5.07 -5.28 -11.23
CA GLU A 69 -5.65 -5.20 -9.89
C GLU A 69 -5.82 -6.63 -9.32
N GLY A 70 -5.58 -6.78 -8.02
CA GLY A 70 -5.77 -8.03 -7.30
C GLY A 70 -7.02 -7.99 -6.42
N SER A 71 -7.56 -9.16 -6.07
CA SER A 71 -8.48 -9.24 -4.94
C SER A 71 -7.71 -9.06 -3.64
N TYR A 72 -8.39 -8.54 -2.61
CA TYR A 72 -7.76 -8.38 -1.31
C TYR A 72 -7.35 -9.71 -0.69
N ILE A 73 -6.33 -9.65 0.15
CA ILE A 73 -5.92 -10.76 1.03
C ILE A 73 -6.05 -10.32 2.49
N ASP A 74 -6.52 -11.23 3.34
CA ASP A 74 -6.56 -11.03 4.78
C ASP A 74 -5.39 -11.78 5.43
N PHE A 75 -4.65 -11.11 6.31
CA PHE A 75 -3.64 -11.75 7.15
C PHE A 75 -3.76 -11.33 8.61
N GLN A 76 -3.45 -12.26 9.50
CA GLN A 76 -3.41 -11.97 10.93
C GLN A 76 -2.18 -11.13 11.28
N GLY A 77 -2.38 -10.10 12.10
CA GLY A 77 -1.32 -9.22 12.56
C GLY A 77 -0.30 -9.98 13.40
N ILE A 78 0.99 -9.81 13.09
CA ILE A 78 2.08 -10.46 13.83
C ILE A 78 2.20 -9.88 15.26
N THR A 79 1.85 -8.61 15.44
CA THR A 79 1.97 -7.90 16.72
C THR A 79 0.70 -7.96 17.58
N SER A 80 -0.41 -8.45 17.03
CA SER A 80 -1.72 -8.51 17.70
C SER A 80 -2.54 -9.63 17.08
N ASP A 81 -2.89 -10.61 17.89
CA ASP A 81 -3.78 -11.72 17.56
C ASP A 81 -5.22 -11.26 17.27
N THR A 82 -5.60 -10.07 17.74
CA THR A 82 -6.93 -9.49 17.51
C THR A 82 -7.03 -8.63 16.25
N THR A 83 -5.93 -8.41 15.53
CA THR A 83 -5.88 -7.55 14.34
C THR A 83 -5.80 -8.38 13.07
N ILE A 84 -6.68 -8.09 12.11
CA ILE A 84 -6.60 -8.57 10.74
C ILE A 84 -6.21 -7.38 9.85
N TRP A 85 -5.25 -7.59 8.97
CA TRP A 85 -4.95 -6.66 7.90
C TRP A 85 -5.55 -7.17 6.62
N ARG A 86 -6.40 -6.34 6.01
CA ARG A 86 -6.95 -6.56 4.69
C ARG A 86 -6.16 -5.69 3.71
N VAL A 87 -5.42 -6.33 2.83
CA VAL A 87 -4.57 -5.64 1.85
C VAL A 87 -5.18 -5.78 0.49
N PHE A 88 -5.51 -4.63 -0.10
CA PHE A 88 -5.96 -4.47 -1.47
C PHE A 88 -4.76 -4.23 -2.38
#